data_AF-A0A017SX87-F1
#
_entry.id   AF-A0A017SX87-F1
#
_cell.length_a   1.000
_cell.length_b   1.000
_cell.length_c   1.000
_cell.angle_alpha   90.00
_cell.angle_beta   90.00
_cell.angle_gamma   90.00
#
_symmetry.space_group_name_H-M   'P 1'
#
loop_
_entity.id
_entity.type
_entity.pdbx_description
1 polymer ?
#
loop_
_entity_poly.entity_id
_entity_poly.type
_entity_poly.pdbx_seq_one_letter_code
_entity_poly.pdbx_strand_id
1 'polypeptide(L)'
;MRGQQAARKAPKPRLPDAQFAHLSDQERRALKELAEVERAIAILEGRSEGNAEDLAFARKEAERLRDAVTTALDRVDHNMREARRARIHRALGATLLVGAIAAGAFLILPRARSYVSARATMMEAVDKAAAPFLREGFELTESSSGKAPLTVAGERGRCYVAIAGAESGTPQVRVERGPVSVEGNSVGLCGCGMEPLIFSVKGGEGVELRVLAAPVAVTGGADLLHILPTPPEARVAESADRRCAEEGIDAFITAHPPAGAGEARETRVEALGLRRVASAPASTPLVVLPAVKETCFLAQSDDPDDALSLRLPGGERPIQKARGAIVACGRALEGVSVWREGRGELTVFSAPARLAGGLLGMRELATLAGRTAEVWTPPDDHTFDAEMTLIASGLGPLAPGESATTPPKGEAPAAPGAYALFLAASTDKRSLLDVPDKAPDTLCRPPVHIGVAHGLCLETRPGALGDPGSFPPGTARAKRPSWLPVVRGNRAQQERALDVLAFARRMAVSGFELTSLTGFVEIPGGIEVTGRSGEKEIVALVLSQSPPYVYPLTDGPAWTLSGDPQVIQLPAGKSVKLKAVPPLLGPRSSRETILWRR
;
A
#
# COMPACT_ATOMS: atom_id res chain seq x y z
N MET A 1 -1.31 45.32 -18.44
CA MET A 1 -1.12 44.60 -19.71
C MET A 1 -1.59 43.17 -19.53
N ARG A 2 -2.76 42.81 -20.07
CA ARG A 2 -3.30 41.43 -20.06
C ARG A 2 -3.14 40.87 -21.47
N GLY A 3 -2.33 39.82 -21.62
CA GLY A 3 -2.18 39.10 -22.88
C GLY A 3 -3.21 37.99 -23.00
N GLN A 4 -4.15 38.13 -23.93
CA GLN A 4 -5.01 37.05 -24.40
C GLN A 4 -4.19 36.13 -25.33
N GLN A 5 -4.04 34.86 -24.97
CA GLN A 5 -3.58 33.82 -25.90
C GLN A 5 -4.78 33.17 -26.57
N ALA A 6 -4.89 33.36 -27.88
CA ALA A 6 -5.87 32.72 -28.74
C ALA A 6 -5.49 31.24 -28.96
N ALA A 7 -6.43 30.33 -28.68
CA ALA A 7 -6.31 28.91 -28.97
C ALA A 7 -6.28 28.66 -30.48
N ARG A 8 -5.12 28.25 -31.01
CA ARG A 8 -4.98 27.75 -32.39
C ARG A 8 -5.62 26.36 -32.47
N LYS A 9 -6.65 26.21 -33.32
CA LYS A 9 -7.20 24.91 -33.73
C LYS A 9 -6.09 24.06 -34.36
N ALA A 10 -5.87 22.86 -33.81
CA ALA A 10 -4.93 21.89 -34.37
C ALA A 10 -5.35 21.50 -35.81
N PRO A 11 -4.39 21.39 -36.74
CA PRO A 11 -4.68 20.89 -38.08
C PRO A 11 -5.15 19.44 -38.01
N LYS A 12 -6.23 19.11 -38.73
CA LYS A 12 -6.70 17.73 -38.87
C LYS A 12 -5.56 16.88 -39.43
N PRO A 13 -5.22 15.72 -38.82
CA PRO A 13 -4.22 14.83 -39.36
C PRO A 13 -4.70 14.35 -40.74
N ARG A 14 -3.93 14.68 -41.78
CA ARG A 14 -4.02 14.02 -43.08
C ARG A 14 -2.94 12.96 -43.11
N LEU A 15 -3.34 11.70 -43.11
CA LEU A 15 -2.44 10.57 -43.37
C LEU A 15 -1.93 10.62 -44.83
N PRO A 16 -0.79 9.99 -45.12
CA PRO A 16 -0.21 9.96 -46.45
C PRO A 16 -1.03 9.04 -47.36
N ASP A 17 -1.50 9.56 -48.49
CA ASP A 17 -2.23 8.80 -49.53
C ASP A 17 -1.48 7.56 -50.08
N ALA A 18 -0.21 7.39 -49.71
CA ALA A 18 0.68 6.35 -50.22
C ALA A 18 0.36 4.93 -49.73
N GLN A 19 -0.11 4.73 -48.49
CA GLN A 19 -0.33 3.37 -47.96
C GLN A 19 -1.58 2.67 -48.51
N PHE A 20 -2.54 3.44 -49.02
CA PHE A 20 -3.83 2.91 -49.51
C PHE A 20 -3.96 3.03 -51.03
N ALA A 21 -2.87 3.34 -51.74
CA ALA A 21 -2.87 3.58 -53.19
C ALA A 21 -3.40 2.38 -54.01
N HIS A 22 -3.30 1.17 -53.48
CA HIS A 22 -3.71 -0.08 -54.13
C HIS A 22 -5.21 -0.41 -53.96
N LEU A 23 -5.95 0.31 -53.11
CA LEU A 23 -7.38 0.09 -52.89
C LEU A 23 -8.22 0.92 -53.85
N SER A 24 -9.31 0.34 -54.35
CA SER A 24 -10.30 1.04 -55.17
C SER A 24 -11.00 2.15 -54.38
N ASP A 25 -11.52 3.18 -55.07
CA ASP A 25 -12.22 4.29 -54.41
C ASP A 25 -13.43 3.84 -53.58
N GLN A 26 -14.09 2.75 -54.00
CA GLN A 26 -15.19 2.14 -53.26
C GLN A 26 -14.70 1.49 -51.96
N GLU A 27 -13.57 0.79 -51.98
CA GLU A 27 -12.98 0.16 -50.78
C GLU A 27 -12.46 1.19 -49.78
N ARG A 28 -11.93 2.33 -50.26
CA ARG A 28 -11.50 3.43 -49.40
C ARG A 28 -12.68 4.10 -48.69
N ARG A 29 -13.80 4.29 -49.39
CA ARG A 29 -15.03 4.82 -48.77
C ARG A 29 -15.57 3.87 -47.70
N ALA A 30 -15.63 2.57 -48.00
CA ALA A 30 -16.07 1.56 -47.04
C ALA A 30 -15.15 1.47 -45.80
N LEU A 31 -13.82 1.59 -45.96
CA LEU A 31 -12.88 1.64 -44.85
C LEU A 31 -13.07 2.88 -43.97
N LYS A 32 -13.36 4.02 -44.59
CA LYS A 32 -13.60 5.28 -43.88
C LYS A 32 -14.88 5.23 -43.06
N GLU A 33 -15.95 4.65 -43.61
CA GLU A 33 -17.20 4.43 -42.88
C GLU A 33 -17.01 3.46 -41.70
N LEU A 34 -16.25 2.37 -41.90
CA LEU A 34 -15.95 1.41 -40.83
C LEU A 34 -15.12 2.06 -39.69
N ALA A 35 -14.14 2.89 -40.05
CA ALA A 35 -13.32 3.62 -39.09
C ALA A 35 -14.13 4.65 -38.28
N GLU A 36 -15.12 5.31 -38.89
CA GLU A 36 -16.02 6.22 -38.19
C GLU A 36 -16.92 5.46 -37.20
N VAL A 37 -17.38 4.26 -37.54
CA VAL A 37 -18.15 3.39 -36.64
C VAL A 37 -17.30 2.92 -35.46
N GLU A 38 -16.08 2.44 -35.71
CA GLU A 38 -15.16 2.00 -34.64
C GLU A 38 -14.73 3.17 -33.73
N ARG A 39 -14.57 4.37 -34.29
CA ARG A 39 -14.32 5.58 -33.48
C ARG A 39 -15.51 5.92 -32.58
N ALA A 40 -16.74 5.77 -33.07
CA ALA A 40 -17.96 5.96 -32.27
C ALA A 40 -18.09 4.92 -31.14
N ILE A 41 -17.74 3.66 -31.41
CA ILE A 41 -17.72 2.58 -30.41
C ILE A 41 -16.64 2.84 -29.35
N ALA A 42 -15.43 3.25 -29.77
CA ALA A 42 -14.34 3.57 -28.85
C ALA A 42 -14.69 4.72 -27.90
N ILE A 43 -15.41 5.75 -28.39
CA ILE A 43 -15.91 6.86 -27.56
C ILE A 43 -16.95 6.38 -26.55
N LEU A 44 -17.86 5.48 -26.94
CA LEU A 44 -18.86 4.90 -26.03
C LEU A 44 -18.24 3.98 -24.97
N GLU A 45 -17.11 3.33 -25.27
CA GLU A 45 -16.37 2.44 -24.37
C GLU A 45 -15.26 3.14 -23.57
N GLY A 46 -15.07 4.45 -23.72
CA GLY A 46 -14.05 5.22 -23.00
C GLY A 46 -12.61 4.92 -23.42
N ARG A 47 -12.38 4.40 -24.63
CA ARG A 47 -11.05 4.09 -25.18
C ARG A 47 -10.52 5.24 -26.05
N SER A 48 -9.20 5.34 -26.22
CA SER A 48 -8.57 6.43 -26.97
C SER A 48 -8.79 6.32 -28.49
N GLU A 49 -9.08 7.44 -29.16
CA GLU A 49 -9.46 7.52 -30.59
C GLU A 49 -8.33 7.16 -31.58
N GLY A 50 -7.08 7.09 -31.11
CA GLY A 50 -5.88 7.03 -31.94
C GLY A 50 -5.73 5.75 -32.78
N ASN A 51 -6.35 4.63 -32.37
CA ASN A 51 -6.13 3.32 -32.97
C ASN A 51 -7.37 2.76 -33.73
N ALA A 52 -8.41 3.56 -33.94
CA ALA A 52 -9.67 3.10 -34.53
C ALA A 52 -9.53 2.65 -36.00
N GLU A 53 -8.64 3.29 -36.76
CA GLU A 53 -8.40 2.94 -38.17
C GLU A 53 -7.58 1.65 -38.32
N ASP A 54 -6.63 1.39 -37.42
CA ASP A 54 -5.84 0.15 -37.39
C ASP A 54 -6.70 -1.05 -36.99
N LEU A 55 -7.64 -0.87 -36.05
CA LEU A 55 -8.60 -1.90 -35.66
C LEU A 55 -9.60 -2.21 -36.79
N ALA A 56 -10.08 -1.18 -37.50
CA ALA A 56 -10.94 -1.36 -38.67
C ALA A 56 -10.21 -2.13 -39.79
N PHE A 57 -8.92 -1.86 -40.01
CA PHE A 57 -8.10 -2.60 -40.98
C PHE A 57 -7.90 -4.05 -40.56
N ALA A 58 -7.52 -4.30 -39.30
CA ALA A 58 -7.32 -5.66 -38.77
C ALA A 58 -8.61 -6.51 -38.84
N ARG A 59 -9.78 -5.90 -38.60
CA ARG A 59 -11.08 -6.57 -38.71
C ARG A 59 -11.42 -6.94 -40.15
N LYS A 60 -11.17 -6.05 -41.10
CA LYS A 60 -11.38 -6.30 -42.54
C LYS A 60 -10.43 -7.36 -43.09
N GLU A 61 -9.20 -7.42 -42.58
CA GLU A 61 -8.22 -8.46 -42.93
C GLU A 61 -8.60 -9.82 -42.35
N ALA A 62 -9.12 -9.86 -41.11
CA ALA A 62 -9.67 -11.07 -40.52
C ALA A 62 -10.92 -11.59 -41.28
N GLU A 63 -11.79 -10.70 -41.77
CA GLU A 63 -12.92 -11.07 -42.63
C GLU A 63 -12.45 -11.64 -43.98
N ARG A 64 -11.45 -11.01 -44.63
CA ARG A 64 -10.86 -11.56 -45.87
C ARG A 64 -10.24 -12.94 -45.67
N LEU A 65 -9.56 -13.16 -44.54
CA LEU A 65 -9.01 -14.47 -44.19
C LEU A 65 -10.12 -15.50 -43.95
N ARG A 66 -11.22 -15.10 -43.31
CA ARG A 66 -12.38 -15.97 -43.09
C ARG A 66 -13.08 -16.34 -44.40
N ASP A 67 -13.22 -15.40 -45.33
CA ASP A 67 -13.78 -15.65 -46.66
C ASP A 67 -12.86 -16.53 -47.53
N ALA A 68 -11.54 -16.35 -47.42
CA ALA A 68 -10.57 -17.22 -48.09
C ALA A 68 -10.62 -18.67 -47.56
N VAL A 69 -10.75 -18.83 -46.24
CA VAL A 69 -10.86 -20.16 -45.59
C VAL A 69 -12.18 -20.84 -45.94
N THR A 70 -13.30 -20.12 -45.93
CA THR A 70 -14.61 -20.68 -46.33
C THR A 70 -14.64 -21.07 -47.81
N THR A 71 -14.07 -20.24 -48.70
CA THR A 71 -13.92 -20.59 -50.12
C THR A 71 -13.01 -21.80 -50.34
N ALA A 72 -11.96 -21.96 -49.53
CA ALA A 72 -11.09 -23.13 -49.58
C ALA A 72 -11.82 -24.40 -49.10
N LEU A 73 -12.61 -24.30 -48.03
CA LEU A 73 -13.44 -25.40 -47.52
C LEU A 73 -14.53 -25.81 -48.51
N ASP A 74 -15.17 -24.86 -49.17
CA ASP A 74 -16.18 -25.13 -50.21
C ASP A 74 -15.57 -25.82 -51.44
N ARG A 75 -14.33 -25.46 -51.83
CA ARG A 75 -13.60 -26.18 -52.88
C ARG A 75 -13.26 -27.62 -52.47
N VAL A 76 -12.89 -27.85 -51.21
CA VAL A 76 -12.64 -29.20 -50.69
C VAL A 76 -13.93 -30.02 -50.67
N ASP A 77 -15.05 -29.43 -50.25
CA ASP A 77 -16.33 -30.12 -50.20
C ASP A 77 -16.90 -30.39 -51.61
N HIS A 78 -16.69 -29.47 -52.56
CA HIS A 78 -17.01 -29.68 -53.97
C HIS A 78 -16.20 -30.82 -54.58
N ASN A 79 -14.88 -30.84 -54.37
CA ASN A 79 -13.99 -31.91 -54.82
C ASN A 79 -14.34 -33.27 -54.19
N MET A 80 -14.75 -33.28 -52.91
CA MET A 80 -15.23 -34.48 -52.22
C MET A 80 -16.54 -35.00 -52.80
N ARG A 81 -17.47 -34.10 -53.20
CA ARG A 81 -18.73 -34.47 -53.85
C ARG A 81 -18.51 -34.99 -55.27
N GLU A 82 -17.59 -34.42 -56.04
CA GLU A 82 -17.21 -34.92 -57.37
C GLU A 82 -16.50 -36.28 -57.28
N ALA A 83 -15.60 -36.47 -56.31
CA ALA A 83 -14.97 -37.76 -56.04
C ALA A 83 -15.99 -38.83 -55.60
N ARG A 84 -17.08 -38.43 -54.91
CA ARG A 84 -18.20 -39.33 -54.56
C ARG A 84 -19.05 -39.69 -55.78
N ARG A 85 -19.34 -38.74 -56.68
CA ARG A 85 -20.09 -39.00 -57.91
C ARG A 85 -19.31 -39.85 -58.92
N ALA A 86 -17.99 -39.67 -59.01
CA ALA A 86 -17.12 -40.50 -59.85
C ALA A 86 -17.01 -41.96 -59.36
N ARG A 87 -17.21 -42.23 -58.06
CA ARG A 87 -17.24 -43.59 -57.50
C ARG A 87 -18.55 -44.34 -57.77
N ILE A 88 -19.66 -43.65 -57.99
CA ILE A 88 -20.97 -44.27 -58.23
C ILE A 88 -21.08 -44.83 -59.68
N HIS A 89 -20.36 -44.29 -60.65
CA HIS A 89 -20.35 -44.79 -62.04
C HIS A 89 -19.23 -45.80 -62.39
N ARG A 90 -18.36 -46.17 -61.45
CA ARG A 90 -17.33 -47.23 -61.64
C ARG A 90 -17.56 -48.46 -60.75
N ALA A 91 -18.81 -48.72 -60.35
CA ALA A 91 -19.20 -49.88 -59.53
C ALA A 91 -19.67 -51.10 -60.35
N LEU A 92 -19.37 -51.15 -61.65
CA LEU A 92 -19.51 -52.33 -62.52
C LEU A 92 -18.21 -52.50 -63.31
N GLY A 93 -17.20 -53.17 -62.74
CA GLY A 93 -16.02 -53.53 -63.54
C GLY A 93 -14.70 -53.83 -62.84
N ALA A 94 -14.55 -53.72 -61.52
CA ALA A 94 -13.25 -54.01 -60.88
C ALA A 94 -13.40 -54.59 -59.46
N THR A 95 -13.96 -55.79 -59.36
CA THR A 95 -14.20 -56.51 -58.10
C THR A 95 -12.98 -57.19 -57.49
N LEU A 96 -11.74 -57.00 -57.98
CA LEU A 96 -10.58 -57.75 -57.46
C LEU A 96 -9.40 -56.94 -56.92
N LEU A 97 -9.35 -55.60 -57.07
CA LEU A 97 -8.23 -54.80 -56.50
C LEU A 97 -8.62 -53.84 -55.37
N VAL A 98 -9.91 -53.53 -55.19
CA VAL A 98 -10.39 -52.55 -54.18
C VAL A 98 -10.53 -53.17 -52.78
N GLY A 99 -10.68 -54.51 -52.69
CA GLY A 99 -10.79 -55.22 -51.41
C GLY A 99 -9.56 -55.06 -50.51
N ALA A 100 -8.36 -54.98 -51.09
CA ALA A 100 -7.12 -54.81 -50.33
C ALA A 100 -6.90 -53.38 -49.83
N ILE A 101 -7.31 -52.36 -50.60
CA ILE A 101 -7.13 -50.94 -50.24
C ILE A 101 -8.24 -50.46 -49.29
N ALA A 102 -9.48 -50.95 -49.46
CA ALA A 102 -10.58 -50.63 -48.56
C ALA A 102 -10.42 -51.28 -47.17
N ALA A 103 -9.85 -52.50 -47.08
CA ALA A 103 -9.55 -53.14 -45.81
C ALA A 103 -8.43 -52.42 -45.03
N GLY A 104 -7.43 -51.87 -45.74
CA GLY A 104 -6.39 -51.03 -45.13
C GLY A 104 -6.92 -49.71 -44.56
N ALA A 105 -7.80 -49.02 -45.29
CA ALA A 105 -8.41 -47.78 -44.81
C ALA A 105 -9.37 -47.99 -43.62
N PHE A 106 -10.10 -49.11 -43.59
CA PHE A 106 -11.04 -49.45 -42.50
C PHE A 106 -10.35 -49.78 -41.17
N LEU A 107 -9.07 -50.18 -41.19
CA LEU A 107 -8.26 -50.41 -39.98
C LEU A 107 -7.51 -49.15 -39.48
N ILE A 108 -7.26 -48.18 -40.36
CA ILE A 108 -6.54 -46.94 -40.02
C ILE A 108 -7.49 -45.85 -39.50
N LEU A 109 -8.70 -45.74 -40.06
CA LEU A 109 -9.72 -44.76 -39.64
C LEU A 109 -10.15 -44.84 -38.16
N PRO A 110 -10.40 -46.01 -37.55
CA PRO A 110 -10.76 -46.09 -36.13
C PRO A 110 -9.58 -45.77 -35.21
N ARG A 111 -8.34 -46.14 -35.58
CA ARG A 111 -7.14 -45.73 -34.85
C ARG A 111 -6.91 -44.23 -34.92
N ALA A 112 -7.06 -43.61 -36.09
CA ALA A 112 -6.95 -42.16 -36.23
C ALA A 112 -8.00 -41.41 -35.40
N ARG A 113 -9.24 -41.93 -35.30
CA ARG A 113 -10.29 -41.34 -34.45
C ARG A 113 -9.99 -41.47 -32.96
N SER A 114 -9.51 -42.62 -32.49
CA SER A 114 -9.15 -42.79 -31.08
C SER A 114 -7.96 -41.90 -30.67
N TYR A 115 -6.98 -41.73 -31.56
CA TYR A 115 -5.86 -40.81 -31.32
C TYR A 115 -6.31 -39.35 -31.26
N VAL A 116 -7.23 -38.93 -32.14
CA VAL A 116 -7.74 -37.55 -32.14
C VAL A 116 -8.62 -37.29 -30.92
N SER A 117 -9.46 -38.24 -30.51
CA SER A 117 -10.29 -38.08 -29.30
C SER A 117 -9.45 -38.06 -28.02
N ALA A 118 -8.45 -38.95 -27.90
CA ALA A 118 -7.52 -38.99 -26.77
C ALA A 118 -6.73 -37.69 -26.62
N ARG A 119 -6.21 -37.18 -27.74
CA ARG A 119 -5.51 -35.89 -27.77
C ARG A 119 -6.43 -34.73 -27.43
N ALA A 120 -7.67 -34.73 -27.91
CA ALA A 120 -8.65 -33.71 -27.56
C ALA A 120 -8.95 -33.69 -26.06
N THR A 121 -9.14 -34.87 -25.43
CA THR A 121 -9.38 -34.96 -23.98
C THR A 121 -8.19 -34.49 -23.14
N MET A 122 -6.95 -34.81 -23.57
CA MET A 122 -5.74 -34.30 -22.91
C MET A 122 -5.62 -32.78 -23.01
N MET A 123 -5.81 -32.26 -24.23
CA MET A 123 -5.73 -30.82 -24.49
C MET A 123 -6.78 -30.07 -23.67
N GLU A 124 -8.02 -30.56 -23.64
CA GLU A 124 -9.08 -30.01 -22.81
C GLU A 124 -8.73 -30.04 -21.32
N ALA A 125 -8.15 -31.14 -20.82
CA ALA A 125 -7.76 -31.25 -19.43
C ALA A 125 -6.67 -30.23 -19.05
N VAL A 126 -5.62 -30.09 -19.88
CA VAL A 126 -4.55 -29.13 -19.62
C VAL A 126 -5.01 -27.68 -19.87
N ASP A 127 -5.90 -27.44 -20.84
CA ASP A 127 -6.52 -26.13 -21.09
C ASP A 127 -7.31 -25.68 -19.87
N LYS A 128 -8.12 -26.58 -19.31
CA LYS A 128 -8.90 -26.33 -18.09
C LYS A 128 -8.01 -26.04 -16.89
N ALA A 129 -6.89 -26.76 -16.76
CA ALA A 129 -5.93 -26.55 -15.67
C ALA A 129 -5.09 -25.26 -15.85
N ALA A 130 -4.79 -24.86 -17.10
CA ALA A 130 -4.04 -23.66 -17.44
C ALA A 130 -4.90 -22.39 -17.39
N ALA A 131 -6.20 -22.49 -17.65
CA ALA A 131 -7.12 -21.36 -17.74
C ALA A 131 -7.08 -20.37 -16.55
N PRO A 132 -6.94 -20.80 -15.28
CA PRO A 132 -6.79 -19.86 -14.17
C PRO A 132 -5.53 -19.00 -14.28
N PHE A 133 -4.37 -19.61 -14.57
CA PHE A 133 -3.10 -18.89 -14.72
C PHE A 133 -3.11 -17.96 -15.94
N LEU A 134 -3.70 -18.39 -17.06
CA LEU A 134 -3.86 -17.52 -18.24
C LEU A 134 -4.68 -16.26 -17.92
N ARG A 135 -5.71 -16.36 -17.06
CA ARG A 135 -6.49 -15.19 -16.59
C ARG A 135 -5.69 -14.29 -15.65
N GLU A 136 -4.68 -14.82 -14.99
CA GLU A 136 -3.78 -14.11 -14.08
C GLU A 136 -2.58 -13.49 -14.82
N GLY A 137 -2.58 -13.50 -16.16
CA GLY A 137 -1.55 -12.84 -16.98
C GLY A 137 -0.35 -13.72 -17.33
N PHE A 138 -0.44 -15.03 -17.10
CA PHE A 138 0.54 -15.96 -17.65
C PHE A 138 0.27 -16.21 -19.14
N GLU A 139 1.34 -16.39 -19.90
CA GLU A 139 1.31 -16.69 -21.32
C GLU A 139 1.94 -18.05 -21.61
N LEU A 140 1.39 -18.80 -22.56
CA LEU A 140 1.98 -20.07 -22.98
C LEU A 140 3.34 -19.81 -23.61
N THR A 141 4.39 -20.36 -23.01
CA THR A 141 5.77 -20.25 -23.52
C THR A 141 6.15 -21.48 -24.33
N GLU A 142 5.90 -22.65 -23.76
CA GLU A 142 6.29 -23.93 -24.36
C GLU A 142 5.25 -25.01 -24.05
N SER A 143 5.17 -26.02 -24.92
CA SER A 143 4.30 -27.18 -24.74
C SER A 143 4.95 -28.43 -25.31
N SER A 144 4.72 -29.57 -24.67
CA SER A 144 5.22 -30.86 -25.11
C SER A 144 4.14 -31.93 -24.97
N SER A 145 3.91 -32.66 -26.05
CA SER A 145 3.10 -33.87 -26.05
C SER A 145 4.01 -35.07 -25.75
N GLY A 146 3.84 -35.68 -24.59
CA GLY A 146 4.58 -36.87 -24.15
C GLY A 146 5.29 -36.67 -22.80
N LYS A 147 6.13 -37.66 -22.44
CA LYS A 147 6.91 -37.66 -21.19
C LYS A 147 8.34 -37.13 -21.35
N ALA A 148 8.70 -36.67 -22.54
CA ALA A 148 10.02 -36.11 -22.79
C ALA A 148 10.19 -34.83 -21.96
N PRO A 149 11.34 -34.64 -21.29
CA PRO A 149 11.59 -33.42 -20.55
C PRO A 149 11.66 -32.22 -21.50
N LEU A 150 11.13 -31.10 -21.05
CA LEU A 150 11.20 -29.82 -21.72
C LEU A 150 12.21 -28.94 -20.99
N THR A 151 13.13 -28.31 -21.73
CA THR A 151 14.08 -27.36 -21.17
C THR A 151 13.73 -25.95 -21.61
N VAL A 152 13.53 -25.04 -20.66
CA VAL A 152 13.27 -23.61 -20.93
C VAL A 152 14.42 -22.80 -20.35
N ALA A 153 14.84 -21.75 -21.06
CA ALA A 153 15.78 -20.79 -20.49
C ALA A 153 15.05 -19.95 -19.42
N GLY A 154 15.49 -20.03 -18.16
CA GLY A 154 14.97 -19.17 -17.11
C GLY A 154 15.34 -17.72 -17.39
N GLU A 155 14.40 -16.89 -17.79
CA GLU A 155 14.65 -15.46 -18.00
C GLU A 155 14.55 -14.74 -16.65
N ARG A 156 15.51 -13.83 -16.40
CA ARG A 156 15.48 -12.98 -15.21
C ARG A 156 14.24 -12.09 -15.26
N GLY A 157 13.48 -12.06 -14.16
CA GLY A 157 12.27 -11.25 -14.07
C GLY A 157 11.04 -11.92 -14.67
N ARG A 158 11.08 -13.22 -14.95
CA ARG A 158 9.90 -14.03 -15.29
C ARG A 158 9.66 -15.13 -14.27
N CYS A 159 8.40 -15.40 -14.04
CA CYS A 159 7.92 -16.55 -13.28
C CYS A 159 7.25 -17.53 -14.21
N TYR A 160 7.42 -18.81 -13.93
CA TYR A 160 6.95 -19.93 -14.71
C TYR A 160 6.02 -20.80 -13.86
N VAL A 161 4.94 -21.29 -14.47
CA VAL A 161 4.09 -22.33 -13.91
C VAL A 161 3.98 -23.46 -14.92
N ALA A 162 4.31 -24.67 -14.47
CA ALA A 162 4.21 -25.86 -15.28
C ALA A 162 3.05 -26.74 -14.82
N ILE A 163 2.27 -27.23 -15.79
CA ILE A 163 1.01 -27.96 -15.58
C ILE A 163 0.95 -29.09 -16.59
N ALA A 164 0.48 -30.26 -16.16
CA ALA A 164 0.28 -31.40 -17.03
C ALA A 164 -1.19 -31.86 -17.03
N GLY A 165 -1.69 -32.20 -18.22
CA GLY A 165 -2.91 -32.97 -18.42
C GLY A 165 -2.57 -34.38 -18.91
N ALA A 166 -3.41 -35.37 -18.59
CA ALA A 166 -3.27 -36.73 -19.09
C ALA A 166 -4.61 -37.27 -19.60
N GLU A 167 -4.57 -38.23 -20.53
CA GLU A 167 -5.75 -38.95 -20.99
C GLU A 167 -6.32 -39.82 -19.87
N SER A 168 -5.44 -40.48 -19.11
CA SER A 168 -5.79 -41.24 -17.92
C SER A 168 -4.73 -41.13 -16.84
N GLY A 169 -5.14 -41.25 -15.57
CA GLY A 169 -4.28 -41.09 -14.39
C GLY A 169 -4.07 -39.63 -13.96
N THR A 170 -3.34 -39.45 -12.86
CA THR A 170 -2.99 -38.12 -12.31
C THR A 170 -1.53 -37.81 -12.64
N PRO A 171 -1.25 -36.99 -13.67
CA PRO A 171 0.12 -36.60 -14.00
C PRO A 171 0.68 -35.66 -12.92
N GLN A 172 1.93 -35.86 -12.52
CA GLN A 172 2.67 -34.96 -11.65
C GLN A 172 3.81 -34.32 -12.42
N VAL A 173 3.84 -32.99 -12.40
CA VAL A 173 4.93 -32.21 -12.97
C VAL A 173 6.08 -32.20 -11.99
N ARG A 174 7.28 -32.50 -12.48
CA ARG A 174 8.54 -32.31 -11.78
C ARG A 174 9.28 -31.14 -12.44
N VAL A 175 9.75 -30.21 -11.62
CA VAL A 175 10.62 -29.11 -12.05
C VAL A 175 11.97 -29.24 -11.38
N GLU A 176 13.03 -29.18 -12.17
CA GLU A 176 14.42 -29.19 -11.71
C GLU A 176 15.09 -27.85 -12.05
N ARG A 177 15.68 -27.23 -11.02
CA ARG A 177 16.46 -25.99 -11.09
C ARG A 177 17.77 -26.21 -10.32
N GLY A 178 18.84 -26.47 -11.05
CA GLY A 178 20.11 -26.89 -10.46
C GLY A 178 19.93 -28.13 -9.56
N PRO A 179 20.32 -28.09 -8.27
CA PRO A 179 20.15 -29.22 -7.35
C PRO A 179 18.74 -29.36 -6.76
N VAL A 180 17.84 -28.40 -6.99
CA VAL A 180 16.50 -28.38 -6.40
C VAL A 180 15.51 -29.05 -7.35
N SER A 181 14.74 -30.00 -6.83
CA SER A 181 13.67 -30.70 -7.54
C SER A 181 12.39 -30.69 -6.73
N VAL A 182 11.28 -30.32 -7.36
CA VAL A 182 9.95 -30.23 -6.71
C VAL A 182 8.91 -30.88 -7.62
N GLU A 183 7.93 -31.59 -7.02
CA GLU A 183 6.85 -32.28 -7.71
C GLU A 183 5.48 -31.80 -7.22
N GLY A 184 4.51 -31.73 -8.14
CA GLY A 184 3.11 -31.38 -7.86
C GLY A 184 2.24 -31.45 -9.12
N ASN A 185 0.92 -31.30 -9.02
CA ASN A 185 0.05 -31.22 -10.20
C ASN A 185 0.28 -29.90 -10.96
N SER A 186 0.66 -28.85 -10.24
CA SER A 186 1.23 -27.62 -10.79
C SER A 186 2.44 -27.18 -9.97
N VAL A 187 3.49 -26.74 -10.66
CA VAL A 187 4.72 -26.29 -10.01
C VAL A 187 5.11 -24.91 -10.51
N GLY A 188 5.27 -23.96 -9.58
CA GLY A 188 5.67 -22.59 -9.84
C GLY A 188 7.12 -22.30 -9.46
N LEU A 189 7.79 -21.46 -10.23
CA LEU A 189 9.13 -20.94 -9.92
C LEU A 189 9.38 -19.60 -10.60
N CYS A 190 10.43 -18.88 -10.22
CA CYS A 190 10.86 -17.67 -10.94
C CYS A 190 12.33 -17.73 -11.30
N GLY A 191 12.66 -17.21 -12.48
CA GLY A 191 14.02 -17.12 -13.00
C GLY A 191 14.74 -15.89 -12.44
N CYS A 192 15.92 -16.13 -11.86
CA CYS A 192 16.83 -15.07 -11.40
C CYS A 192 18.12 -14.96 -12.21
N GLY A 193 18.36 -15.90 -13.11
CA GLY A 193 19.45 -15.89 -14.08
C GLY A 193 19.16 -16.86 -15.21
N MET A 194 20.06 -16.92 -16.19
CA MET A 194 19.93 -17.70 -17.44
C MET A 194 20.08 -19.22 -17.26
N GLU A 195 19.73 -19.76 -16.09
CA GLU A 195 19.86 -21.19 -15.84
C GLU A 195 18.75 -21.98 -16.55
N PRO A 196 19.07 -23.18 -17.08
CA PRO A 196 18.08 -24.02 -17.71
C PRO A 196 17.11 -24.57 -16.65
N LEU A 197 15.82 -24.44 -16.94
CA LEU A 197 14.73 -25.01 -16.15
C LEU A 197 14.27 -26.28 -16.85
N ILE A 198 14.32 -27.42 -16.16
CA ILE A 198 13.93 -28.70 -16.74
C ILE A 198 12.59 -29.11 -16.16
N PHE A 199 11.61 -29.30 -17.04
CA PHE A 199 10.26 -29.72 -16.73
C PHE A 199 10.06 -31.14 -17.22
N SER A 200 9.56 -32.03 -16.38
CA SER A 200 9.22 -33.41 -16.76
C SER A 200 7.91 -33.83 -16.13
N VAL A 201 7.29 -34.88 -16.66
CA VAL A 201 6.02 -35.39 -16.12
C VAL A 201 6.17 -36.84 -15.71
N LYS A 202 5.69 -37.14 -14.51
CA LYS A 202 5.56 -38.49 -13.96
C LYS A 202 4.09 -38.90 -13.93
N GLY A 203 3.85 -40.20 -14.09
CA GLY A 203 2.50 -40.74 -14.13
C GLY A 203 1.75 -40.38 -15.42
N GLY A 204 0.50 -40.84 -15.51
CA GLY A 204 -0.39 -40.61 -16.64
C GLY A 204 -0.04 -41.39 -17.92
N GLU A 205 -1.06 -41.65 -18.74
CA GLU A 205 -0.91 -42.05 -20.14
C GLU A 205 -1.41 -40.94 -21.05
N GLY A 206 -0.75 -40.74 -22.19
CA GLY A 206 -1.02 -39.61 -23.09
C GLY A 206 -0.91 -38.29 -22.33
N VAL A 207 0.29 -37.76 -22.15
CA VAL A 207 0.52 -36.56 -21.32
C VAL A 207 0.75 -35.34 -22.20
N GLU A 208 0.17 -34.21 -21.82
CA GLU A 208 0.43 -32.90 -22.38
C GLU A 208 0.98 -32.00 -21.27
N LEU A 209 2.22 -31.54 -21.42
CA LEU A 209 2.87 -30.60 -20.52
C LEU A 209 2.80 -29.20 -21.13
N ARG A 210 2.41 -28.21 -20.33
CA ARG A 210 2.49 -26.79 -20.68
C ARG A 210 3.30 -26.03 -19.65
N VAL A 211 4.15 -25.14 -20.15
CA VAL A 211 4.88 -24.16 -19.34
C VAL A 211 4.37 -22.78 -19.70
N LEU A 212 3.82 -22.12 -18.70
CA LEU A 212 3.30 -20.75 -18.79
C LEU A 212 4.29 -19.80 -18.13
N ALA A 213 4.42 -18.58 -18.62
CA ALA A 213 5.29 -17.57 -18.03
C ALA A 213 4.60 -16.20 -17.88
N ALA A 214 4.87 -15.52 -16.78
CA ALA A 214 4.42 -14.15 -16.51
C ALA A 214 5.60 -13.29 -16.03
N PRO A 215 5.60 -11.97 -16.24
CA PRO A 215 6.59 -11.10 -15.64
C PRO A 215 6.45 -11.06 -14.11
N VAL A 216 7.56 -10.83 -13.40
CA VAL A 216 7.55 -10.69 -11.92
C VAL A 216 6.69 -9.52 -11.45
N ALA A 217 6.52 -8.48 -12.28
CA ALA A 217 5.62 -7.37 -12.00
C ALA A 217 4.15 -7.81 -11.83
N VAL A 218 3.75 -8.94 -12.41
CA VAL A 218 2.40 -9.53 -12.29
C VAL A 218 2.31 -10.50 -11.11
N THR A 219 3.39 -11.23 -10.83
CA THR A 219 3.36 -12.38 -9.91
C THR A 219 3.98 -12.11 -8.54
N GLY A 220 4.76 -11.04 -8.40
CA GLY A 220 5.49 -10.73 -7.17
C GLY A 220 6.74 -11.56 -6.94
N GLY A 221 7.17 -12.34 -7.93
CA GLY A 221 8.35 -13.19 -7.81
C GLY A 221 8.10 -14.45 -6.97
N ALA A 222 9.18 -15.18 -6.67
CA ALA A 222 9.09 -16.52 -6.06
C ALA A 222 8.41 -16.51 -4.68
N ASP A 223 8.56 -15.41 -3.94
CA ASP A 223 8.02 -15.27 -2.59
C ASP A 223 6.50 -14.99 -2.58
N LEU A 224 5.94 -14.53 -3.70
CA LEU A 224 4.52 -14.15 -3.81
C LEU A 224 3.69 -15.05 -4.73
N LEU A 225 4.30 -16.06 -5.38
CA LEU A 225 3.53 -17.04 -6.16
C LEU A 225 2.40 -17.73 -5.38
N HIS A 226 2.55 -17.87 -4.06
CA HIS A 226 1.55 -18.50 -3.21
C HIS A 226 0.32 -17.62 -2.91
N ILE A 227 0.37 -16.33 -3.25
CA ILE A 227 -0.70 -15.37 -2.98
C ILE A 227 -1.54 -15.08 -4.23
N LEU A 228 -1.17 -15.68 -5.36
CA LEU A 228 -1.97 -15.65 -6.57
C LEU A 228 -3.38 -16.20 -6.28
N PRO A 229 -4.43 -15.70 -6.96
CA PRO A 229 -5.78 -16.24 -6.81
C PRO A 229 -5.83 -17.76 -7.00
N THR A 230 -5.02 -18.29 -7.91
CA THR A 230 -4.78 -19.72 -8.11
C THR A 230 -3.31 -20.03 -7.85
N PRO A 231 -2.91 -20.34 -6.60
CA PRO A 231 -1.52 -20.64 -6.32
C PRO A 231 -1.12 -21.98 -6.96
N PRO A 232 0.13 -22.11 -7.45
CA PRO A 232 0.64 -23.42 -7.84
C PRO A 232 0.72 -24.33 -6.62
N GLU A 233 0.45 -25.62 -6.79
CA GLU A 233 0.40 -26.60 -5.70
C GLU A 233 1.76 -26.72 -5.01
N ALA A 234 2.82 -26.77 -5.80
CA ALA A 234 4.18 -26.76 -5.30
C ALA A 234 4.97 -25.59 -5.90
N ARG A 235 6.02 -25.18 -5.20
CA ARG A 235 6.85 -24.05 -5.64
C ARG A 235 8.32 -24.24 -5.31
N VAL A 236 9.18 -23.71 -6.16
CA VAL A 236 10.61 -23.59 -5.91
C VAL A 236 10.87 -22.21 -5.32
N ALA A 237 11.28 -22.15 -4.06
CA ALA A 237 11.68 -20.90 -3.42
C ALA A 237 12.99 -20.37 -4.02
N GLU A 238 13.14 -19.04 -4.07
CA GLU A 238 14.42 -18.41 -4.42
C GLU A 238 15.26 -18.22 -3.15
N SER A 239 16.25 -19.09 -2.97
CA SER A 239 17.18 -19.03 -1.84
C SER A 239 18.61 -18.63 -2.22
N ALA A 240 18.96 -18.67 -3.51
CA ALA A 240 20.33 -18.44 -3.98
C ALA A 240 20.58 -16.97 -4.33
N ASP A 241 19.66 -16.34 -5.05
CA ASP A 241 19.71 -14.92 -5.43
C ASP A 241 18.55 -14.15 -4.79
N ARG A 242 18.71 -13.83 -3.50
CA ARG A 242 17.73 -13.04 -2.76
C ARG A 242 17.52 -11.64 -3.36
N ARG A 243 18.54 -11.04 -3.97
CA ARG A 243 18.41 -9.70 -4.58
C ARG A 243 17.42 -9.73 -5.74
N CYS A 244 17.51 -10.74 -6.60
CA CYS A 244 16.54 -10.89 -7.69
C CYS A 244 15.11 -11.09 -7.17
N ALA A 245 14.92 -11.89 -6.11
CA ALA A 245 13.60 -12.06 -5.50
C ALA A 245 13.02 -10.71 -5.01
N GLU A 246 13.85 -9.89 -4.35
CA GLU A 246 13.44 -8.56 -3.87
C GLU A 246 13.12 -7.59 -5.01
N GLU A 247 13.90 -7.60 -6.10
CA GLU A 247 13.61 -6.81 -7.31
C GLU A 247 12.26 -7.20 -7.92
N GLY A 248 11.90 -8.49 -7.89
CA GLY A 248 10.60 -8.97 -8.33
C GLY A 248 9.44 -8.46 -7.46
N ILE A 249 9.63 -8.42 -6.15
CA ILE A 249 8.66 -7.85 -5.21
C ILE A 249 8.49 -6.34 -5.46
N ASP A 250 9.59 -5.60 -5.65
CA ASP A 250 9.53 -4.15 -5.91
C ASP A 250 8.81 -3.85 -7.22
N ALA A 251 9.08 -4.62 -8.28
CA ALA A 251 8.38 -4.50 -9.55
C ALA A 251 6.87 -4.75 -9.39
N PHE A 252 6.49 -5.74 -8.58
CA PHE A 252 5.10 -6.04 -8.30
C PHE A 252 4.40 -4.95 -7.49
N ILE A 253 5.02 -4.43 -6.43
CA ILE A 253 4.50 -3.32 -5.62
C ILE A 253 4.30 -2.07 -6.51
N THR A 254 5.23 -1.82 -7.43
CA THR A 254 5.14 -0.69 -8.37
C THR A 254 3.97 -0.86 -9.34
N ALA A 255 3.74 -2.09 -9.82
CA ALA A 255 2.65 -2.40 -10.75
C ALA A 255 1.27 -2.51 -10.08
N HIS A 256 1.24 -2.83 -8.78
CA HIS A 256 0.03 -3.06 -7.98
C HIS A 256 -0.03 -2.08 -6.80
N PRO A 257 -0.41 -0.81 -7.05
CA PRO A 257 -0.60 0.15 -5.97
C PRO A 257 -1.64 -0.36 -4.96
N PRO A 258 -1.55 0.05 -3.69
CA PRO A 258 -2.37 -0.50 -2.62
C PRO A 258 -3.86 -0.44 -2.95
N ALA A 259 -4.54 -1.58 -2.81
CA ALA A 259 -5.99 -1.64 -2.86
C ALA A 259 -6.55 -0.77 -1.71
N GLY A 260 -7.56 0.05 -2.02
CA GLY A 260 -8.20 0.91 -1.03
C GLY A 260 -8.74 0.13 0.17
N ALA A 261 -8.98 0.83 1.28
CA ALA A 261 -9.52 0.22 2.50
C ALA A 261 -10.81 -0.59 2.19
N GLY A 262 -10.82 -1.88 2.51
CA GLY A 262 -12.01 -2.74 2.37
C GLY A 262 -13.18 -2.30 3.27
N GLU A 263 -14.34 -2.96 3.20
CA GLU A 263 -15.47 -2.65 4.08
C GLU A 263 -15.12 -2.87 5.57
N ALA A 264 -15.66 -2.02 6.46
CA ALA A 264 -15.15 -1.82 7.82
C ALA A 264 -15.86 -2.64 8.89
N ARG A 265 -15.09 -3.19 9.83
CA ARG A 265 -15.49 -3.30 11.24
C ARG A 265 -14.83 -2.13 11.96
N GLU A 266 -15.63 -1.24 12.54
CA GLU A 266 -15.12 -0.04 13.24
C GLU A 266 -14.14 -0.44 14.35
N THR A 267 -12.93 0.14 14.31
CA THR A 267 -11.87 -0.18 15.26
C THR A 267 -11.66 0.94 16.28
N ARG A 268 -11.15 0.59 17.47
CA ARG A 268 -10.73 1.58 18.49
C ARG A 268 -9.70 2.59 17.96
N VAL A 269 -8.94 2.21 16.93
CA VAL A 269 -7.94 3.06 16.27
C VAL A 269 -8.62 4.17 15.44
N GLU A 270 -9.71 3.87 14.75
CA GLU A 270 -10.50 4.87 14.00
C GLU A 270 -11.18 5.87 14.94
N ALA A 271 -11.67 5.40 16.09
CA ALA A 271 -12.25 6.26 17.13
C ALA A 271 -11.23 7.28 17.69
N LEU A 272 -9.92 7.05 17.52
CA LEU A 272 -8.85 7.97 17.89
C LEU A 272 -8.50 8.99 16.79
N GLY A 273 -9.23 9.00 15.68
CA GLY A 273 -9.06 9.95 14.56
C GLY A 273 -8.11 9.48 13.47
N LEU A 274 -7.59 8.25 13.54
CA LEU A 274 -6.78 7.66 12.46
C LEU A 274 -7.68 7.12 11.34
N ARG A 275 -7.29 7.36 10.10
CA ARG A 275 -8.06 6.89 8.93
C ARG A 275 -7.51 5.58 8.41
N ARG A 276 -8.34 4.56 8.27
CA ARG A 276 -7.95 3.32 7.57
C ARG A 276 -7.70 3.60 6.09
N VAL A 277 -6.56 3.15 5.57
CA VAL A 277 -6.12 3.44 4.19
C VAL A 277 -5.84 2.20 3.36
N ALA A 278 -5.53 1.08 3.99
CA ALA A 278 -5.30 -0.19 3.31
C ALA A 278 -5.57 -1.36 4.26
N SER A 279 -5.87 -2.53 3.69
CA SER A 279 -6.04 -3.78 4.41
C SER A 279 -5.59 -4.95 3.53
N ALA A 280 -5.09 -6.03 4.14
CA ALA A 280 -4.74 -7.25 3.45
C ALA A 280 -5.30 -8.47 4.21
N PRO A 281 -6.08 -9.33 3.53
CA PRO A 281 -6.68 -10.50 4.17
C PRO A 281 -5.63 -11.53 4.60
N ALA A 282 -6.06 -12.56 5.32
CA ALA A 282 -5.22 -13.68 5.75
C ALA A 282 -4.47 -14.38 4.59
N SER A 283 -5.02 -14.36 3.38
CA SER A 283 -4.41 -14.92 2.17
C SER A 283 -3.28 -14.07 1.58
N THR A 284 -3.19 -12.80 1.96
CA THR A 284 -2.19 -11.85 1.43
C THR A 284 -1.26 -11.41 2.55
N PRO A 285 0.03 -11.78 2.52
CA PRO A 285 0.96 -11.62 3.65
C PRO A 285 1.50 -10.20 3.78
N LEU A 286 1.15 -9.27 2.90
CA LEU A 286 1.67 -7.92 2.91
C LEU A 286 0.62 -6.87 2.58
N VAL A 287 0.90 -5.66 3.00
CA VAL A 287 0.19 -4.44 2.62
C VAL A 287 1.19 -3.36 2.26
N VAL A 288 0.97 -2.67 1.15
CA VAL A 288 1.82 -1.55 0.71
C VAL A 288 1.33 -0.26 1.36
N LEU A 289 2.24 0.54 1.90
CA LEU A 289 1.88 1.85 2.44
C LEU A 289 1.54 2.80 1.28
N PRO A 290 0.41 3.53 1.33
CA PRO A 290 0.08 4.53 0.33
C PRO A 290 1.19 5.59 0.21
N ALA A 291 1.50 6.01 -1.02
CA ALA A 291 2.49 7.04 -1.32
C ALA A 291 1.99 8.46 -1.01
N VAL A 292 1.57 8.70 0.24
CA VAL A 292 1.12 10.00 0.74
C VAL A 292 2.28 10.69 1.44
N LYS A 293 2.54 11.95 1.07
CA LYS A 293 3.62 12.74 1.65
C LYS A 293 3.30 13.15 3.09
N GLU A 294 4.35 13.37 3.87
CA GLU A 294 4.27 13.93 5.24
C GLU A 294 3.22 13.21 6.11
N THR A 295 3.25 11.89 6.07
CA THR A 295 2.21 11.04 6.66
C THR A 295 2.84 10.02 7.58
N CYS A 296 2.10 9.72 8.65
CA CYS A 296 2.38 8.63 9.55
C CYS A 296 1.38 7.50 9.33
N PHE A 297 1.87 6.27 9.41
CA PHE A 297 1.10 5.04 9.28
C PHE A 297 1.21 4.19 10.53
N LEU A 298 0.12 3.52 10.90
CA LEU A 298 0.09 2.45 11.90
C LEU A 298 -0.46 1.20 11.22
N ALA A 299 0.36 0.16 11.13
CA ALA A 299 -0.04 -1.15 10.66
C ALA A 299 -0.20 -2.10 11.85
N GLN A 300 -1.25 -2.89 11.86
CA GLN A 300 -1.49 -3.92 12.89
C GLN A 300 -2.12 -5.16 12.27
N SER A 301 -1.96 -6.30 12.94
CA SER A 301 -2.78 -7.49 12.72
C SER A 301 -3.92 -7.53 13.75
N ASP A 302 -5.03 -8.14 13.38
CA ASP A 302 -6.11 -8.48 14.32
C ASP A 302 -5.75 -9.69 15.20
N ASP A 303 -4.83 -10.55 14.75
CA ASP A 303 -4.24 -11.65 15.51
C ASP A 303 -2.99 -11.19 16.28
N PRO A 304 -2.99 -11.23 17.63
CA PRO A 304 -1.84 -10.78 18.43
C PRO A 304 -0.61 -11.69 18.34
N ASP A 305 -0.75 -12.92 17.85
CA ASP A 305 0.37 -13.87 17.71
C ASP A 305 1.16 -13.67 16.40
N ASP A 306 0.61 -12.89 15.47
CA ASP A 306 1.28 -12.56 14.22
C ASP A 306 2.53 -11.70 14.45
N ALA A 307 3.57 -11.97 13.66
CA ALA A 307 4.79 -11.19 13.66
C ALA A 307 4.83 -10.27 12.44
N LEU A 308 5.06 -8.97 12.66
CA LEU A 308 5.09 -7.96 11.60
C LEU A 308 6.52 -7.55 11.23
N SER A 309 6.75 -7.22 9.96
CA SER A 309 8.02 -6.65 9.50
C SER A 309 7.79 -5.46 8.58
N LEU A 310 8.59 -4.42 8.71
CA LEU A 310 8.61 -3.30 7.78
C LEU A 310 9.67 -3.57 6.72
N ARG A 311 9.31 -3.51 5.45
CA ARG A 311 10.20 -3.73 4.30
C ARG A 311 10.30 -2.45 3.47
N LEU A 312 11.53 -2.03 3.19
CA LEU A 312 11.86 -0.95 2.27
C LEU A 312 12.04 -1.48 0.84
N PRO A 313 11.97 -0.61 -0.19
CA PRO A 313 12.43 -0.95 -1.53
C PRO A 313 13.86 -1.50 -1.49
N GLY A 314 14.14 -2.54 -2.28
CA GLY A 314 15.41 -3.26 -2.26
C GLY A 314 15.54 -4.34 -1.18
N GLY A 315 14.51 -4.52 -0.34
CA GLY A 315 14.41 -5.65 0.60
C GLY A 315 14.99 -5.43 1.99
N GLU A 316 15.52 -4.24 2.29
CA GLU A 316 15.96 -3.90 3.65
C GLU A 316 14.76 -3.95 4.63
N ARG A 317 14.99 -4.50 5.82
CA ARG A 317 13.95 -4.64 6.86
C ARG A 317 14.39 -3.97 8.16
N PRO A 318 14.11 -2.67 8.35
CA PRO A 318 14.47 -1.96 9.57
C PRO A 318 13.70 -2.43 10.81
N ILE A 319 12.50 -3.01 10.62
CA ILE A 319 11.75 -3.69 11.69
C ILE A 319 11.49 -5.12 11.24
N GLN A 320 11.81 -6.09 12.10
CA GLN A 320 11.64 -7.53 11.83
C GLN A 320 10.98 -8.22 13.01
N LYS A 321 9.94 -9.00 12.70
CA LYS A 321 9.22 -9.87 13.65
C LYS A 321 8.69 -9.14 14.89
N ALA A 322 8.19 -7.93 14.70
CA ALA A 322 7.53 -7.14 15.73
C ALA A 322 6.27 -7.86 16.24
N ARG A 323 6.19 -8.04 17.56
CA ARG A 323 5.03 -8.59 18.27
C ARG A 323 4.12 -7.45 18.69
N GLY A 324 3.42 -6.85 17.73
CA GLY A 324 2.60 -5.67 17.94
C GLY A 324 2.36 -4.90 16.66
N ALA A 325 1.93 -3.65 16.79
CA ALA A 325 1.80 -2.74 15.66
C ALA A 325 3.18 -2.27 15.17
N ILE A 326 3.23 -1.83 13.92
CA ILE A 326 4.35 -1.09 13.34
C ILE A 326 3.87 0.32 13.04
N VAL A 327 4.66 1.32 13.42
CA VAL A 327 4.44 2.71 13.04
C VAL A 327 5.59 3.17 12.16
N ALA A 328 5.23 3.78 11.03
CA ALA A 328 6.19 4.42 10.13
C ALA A 328 5.78 5.86 9.84
N CYS A 329 6.69 6.82 9.96
CA CYS A 329 6.48 8.21 9.59
C CYS A 329 7.58 8.69 8.65
N GLY A 330 7.24 9.59 7.73
CA GLY A 330 8.24 10.20 6.86
C GLY A 330 7.64 11.25 5.93
N ARG A 331 8.52 11.99 5.24
CA ARG A 331 8.13 12.91 4.17
C ARG A 331 7.64 12.16 2.94
N ALA A 332 8.23 11.00 2.66
CA ALA A 332 7.80 10.08 1.61
C ALA A 332 8.15 8.63 1.99
N LEU A 333 7.16 7.73 1.91
CA LEU A 333 7.31 6.31 2.21
C LEU A 333 6.93 5.44 1.00
N GLU A 334 7.33 5.87 -0.18
CA GLU A 334 7.00 5.17 -1.44
C GLU A 334 7.65 3.78 -1.50
N GLY A 335 6.87 2.78 -1.91
CA GLY A 335 7.32 1.39 -2.02
C GLY A 335 7.55 0.68 -0.68
N VAL A 336 7.32 1.34 0.46
CA VAL A 336 7.39 0.71 1.78
C VAL A 336 6.19 -0.23 1.96
N SER A 337 6.44 -1.42 2.51
CA SER A 337 5.40 -2.43 2.76
C SER A 337 5.53 -3.05 4.14
N VAL A 338 4.41 -3.47 4.72
CA VAL A 338 4.36 -4.21 5.98
C VAL A 338 3.99 -5.65 5.66
N TRP A 339 4.80 -6.57 6.19
CA TRP A 339 4.68 -8.01 6.00
C TRP A 339 4.25 -8.68 7.29
N ARG A 340 3.43 -9.72 7.18
CA ARG A 340 2.92 -10.56 8.25
C ARG A 340 3.44 -11.99 8.11
N GLU A 341 4.02 -12.50 9.19
CA GLU A 341 4.19 -13.94 9.42
C GLU A 341 3.01 -14.39 10.30
N GLY A 342 2.01 -15.02 9.70
CA GLY A 342 0.80 -15.46 10.40
C GLY A 342 -0.48 -15.29 9.57
N ARG A 343 -1.64 -15.37 10.22
CA ARG A 343 -2.95 -15.53 9.55
C ARG A 343 -3.99 -14.46 9.87
N GLY A 344 -3.69 -13.48 10.71
CA GLY A 344 -4.58 -12.35 10.96
C GLY A 344 -4.72 -11.41 9.77
N GLU A 345 -5.76 -10.60 9.77
CA GLU A 345 -5.97 -9.52 8.81
C GLU A 345 -5.03 -8.34 9.12
N LEU A 346 -4.25 -7.93 8.12
CA LEU A 346 -3.45 -6.71 8.22
C LEU A 346 -4.32 -5.49 7.94
N THR A 347 -4.24 -4.48 8.81
CA THR A 347 -4.88 -3.19 8.59
C THR A 347 -3.89 -2.05 8.76
N VAL A 348 -3.92 -1.09 7.84
CA VAL A 348 -3.11 0.13 7.88
C VAL A 348 -3.99 1.35 8.09
N PHE A 349 -3.64 2.13 9.09
CA PHE A 349 -4.22 3.43 9.39
C PHE A 349 -3.22 4.54 9.12
N SER A 350 -3.70 5.75 8.81
CA SER A 350 -2.85 6.90 8.55
C SER A 350 -3.38 8.18 9.20
N ALA A 351 -2.47 9.10 9.48
CA ALA A 351 -2.76 10.50 9.77
C ALA A 351 -1.64 11.41 9.24
N PRO A 352 -1.94 12.67 8.87
CA PRO A 352 -0.91 13.64 8.54
C PRO A 352 0.08 13.77 9.70
N ALA A 353 1.39 13.73 9.42
CA ALA A 353 2.43 13.70 10.46
C ALA A 353 2.33 14.91 11.41
N ARG A 354 1.98 16.09 10.87
CA ARG A 354 1.76 17.33 11.63
C ARG A 354 0.62 17.26 12.65
N LEU A 355 -0.37 16.40 12.42
CA LEU A 355 -1.48 16.19 13.34
C LEU A 355 -1.15 15.04 14.29
N ALA A 356 -0.56 13.97 13.75
CA ALA A 356 -0.13 12.79 14.49
C ALA A 356 0.94 13.09 15.55
N GLY A 357 1.78 14.11 15.33
CA GLY A 357 2.92 14.37 16.19
C GLY A 357 4.07 13.40 15.96
N GLY A 358 4.28 13.00 14.70
CA GLY A 358 5.34 12.06 14.32
C GLY A 358 5.19 10.68 14.97
N LEU A 359 6.30 9.97 15.10
CA LEU A 359 6.37 8.64 15.71
C LEU A 359 5.97 8.64 17.18
N LEU A 360 6.32 9.70 17.93
CA LEU A 360 5.95 9.82 19.33
C LEU A 360 4.43 9.80 19.50
N GLY A 361 3.70 10.68 18.81
CA GLY A 361 2.26 10.75 18.96
C GLY A 361 1.54 9.52 18.40
N MET A 362 2.04 8.92 17.32
CA MET A 362 1.50 7.65 16.81
C MET A 362 1.67 6.49 17.81
N ARG A 363 2.80 6.44 18.52
CA ARG A 363 3.03 5.43 19.59
C ARG A 363 2.09 5.64 20.77
N GLU A 364 1.81 6.90 21.13
CA GLU A 364 0.81 7.24 22.16
C GLU A 364 -0.59 6.78 21.74
N LEU A 365 -0.98 7.01 20.49
CA LEU A 365 -2.26 6.55 19.94
C LEU A 365 -2.35 5.01 19.90
N ALA A 366 -1.28 4.32 19.52
CA ALA A 366 -1.22 2.86 19.58
C ALA A 366 -1.44 2.37 21.01
N THR A 367 -0.79 3.00 21.99
CA THR A 367 -0.92 2.66 23.42
C THR A 367 -2.36 2.88 23.91
N LEU A 368 -3.00 3.99 23.52
CA LEU A 368 -4.41 4.27 23.84
C LEU A 368 -5.36 3.26 23.20
N ALA A 369 -5.01 2.72 22.03
CA ALA A 369 -5.73 1.62 21.39
C ALA A 369 -5.47 0.25 22.05
N GLY A 370 -4.59 0.18 23.06
CA GLY A 370 -4.21 -1.07 23.73
C GLY A 370 -3.17 -1.89 22.97
N ARG A 371 -2.36 -1.25 22.13
CA ARG A 371 -1.32 -1.88 21.31
C ARG A 371 0.07 -1.38 21.71
N THR A 372 1.03 -2.29 21.72
CA THR A 372 2.45 -1.92 21.63
C THR A 372 2.79 -1.64 20.17
N ALA A 373 3.74 -0.73 19.94
CA ALA A 373 4.18 -0.40 18.58
C ALA A 373 5.69 -0.29 18.51
N GLU A 374 6.28 -0.96 17.51
CA GLU A 374 7.63 -0.67 17.04
C GLU A 374 7.57 0.48 16.04
N VAL A 375 8.56 1.36 16.09
CA VAL A 375 8.53 2.65 15.39
C VAL A 375 9.74 2.77 14.47
N TRP A 376 9.55 3.35 13.29
CA TRP A 376 10.63 3.62 12.35
C TRP A 376 10.36 4.85 11.50
N THR A 377 11.42 5.61 11.21
CA THR A 377 11.41 6.72 10.27
C THR A 377 12.68 6.63 9.43
N PRO A 378 12.68 7.10 8.16
CA PRO A 378 13.91 7.26 7.41
C PRO A 378 14.93 8.12 8.19
N PRO A 379 16.24 7.80 8.17
CA PRO A 379 17.26 8.58 8.86
C PRO A 379 17.26 10.07 8.51
N ASP A 380 17.01 10.40 7.25
CA ASP A 380 16.97 11.78 6.75
C ASP A 380 15.72 12.55 7.25
N ASP A 381 14.69 11.84 7.71
CA ASP A 381 13.44 12.40 8.21
C ASP A 381 13.39 12.55 9.73
N HIS A 382 14.47 12.20 10.43
CA HIS A 382 14.56 12.33 11.89
C HIS A 382 14.24 13.75 12.39
N THR A 383 14.79 14.79 11.76
CA THR A 383 14.50 16.17 12.17
C THR A 383 13.06 16.56 11.87
N PHE A 384 12.52 16.08 10.74
CA PHE A 384 11.12 16.27 10.37
C PHE A 384 10.18 15.65 11.42
N ASP A 385 10.45 14.42 11.86
CA ASP A 385 9.65 13.74 12.89
C ASP A 385 9.62 14.52 14.22
N ALA A 386 10.78 15.04 14.63
CA ALA A 386 10.90 15.86 15.83
C ALA A 386 10.13 17.20 15.71
N GLU A 387 10.18 17.85 14.55
CA GLU A 387 9.40 19.07 14.28
C GLU A 387 7.89 18.80 14.33
N MET A 388 7.43 17.69 13.72
CA MET A 388 6.02 17.31 13.75
C MET A 388 5.54 17.03 15.16
N THR A 389 6.37 16.41 16.01
CA THR A 389 6.09 16.22 17.44
C THR A 389 5.82 17.54 18.15
N LEU A 390 6.65 18.56 17.92
CA LEU A 390 6.47 19.89 18.52
C LEU A 390 5.20 20.58 18.00
N ILE A 391 4.98 20.57 16.69
CA ILE A 391 3.82 21.21 16.06
C ILE A 391 2.51 20.65 16.60
N ALA A 392 2.36 19.31 16.62
CA ALA A 392 1.16 18.66 17.15
C ALA A 392 0.97 18.90 18.65
N SER A 393 2.04 19.22 19.38
CA SER A 393 2.00 19.60 20.79
C SER A 393 1.58 21.06 21.02
N GLY A 394 1.31 21.82 19.96
CA GLY A 394 1.03 23.26 20.04
C GLY A 394 2.27 24.11 20.32
N LEU A 395 3.45 23.59 20.00
CA LEU A 395 4.74 24.26 20.16
C LEU A 395 5.28 24.68 18.80
N GLY A 396 5.71 25.94 18.68
CA GLY A 396 6.36 26.43 17.46
C GLY A 396 7.83 26.01 17.40
N PRO A 397 8.27 25.22 16.40
CA PRO A 397 9.68 24.88 16.24
C PRO A 397 10.53 26.13 16.00
N LEU A 398 11.71 26.16 16.61
CA LEU A 398 12.71 27.20 16.41
C LEU A 398 13.47 26.96 15.11
N ALA A 399 13.76 28.03 14.38
CA ALA A 399 14.62 27.93 13.20
C ALA A 399 16.06 27.50 13.59
N PRO A 400 16.81 26.88 12.66
CA PRO A 400 18.22 26.58 12.89
C PRO A 400 19.00 27.84 13.28
N GLY A 401 19.74 27.78 14.40
CA GLY A 401 20.51 28.91 14.92
C GLY A 401 19.68 29.99 15.65
N GLU A 402 18.35 29.86 15.70
CA GLU A 402 17.53 30.77 16.50
C GLU A 402 17.82 30.55 17.99
N SER A 403 18.15 31.64 18.70
CA SER A 403 18.36 31.59 20.13
C SER A 403 17.04 31.45 20.88
N ALA A 404 17.04 30.57 21.88
CA ALA A 404 15.94 30.44 22.84
C ALA A 404 15.71 31.72 23.66
N THR A 405 16.71 32.62 23.71
CA THR A 405 16.66 33.88 24.46
C THR A 405 16.10 35.06 23.66
N THR A 406 15.94 34.94 22.34
CA THR A 406 15.39 36.03 21.51
C THR A 406 13.88 36.14 21.79
N PRO A 407 13.40 37.24 22.39
CA PRO A 407 11.97 37.42 22.64
C PRO A 407 11.20 37.43 21.31
N PRO A 408 9.94 36.97 21.29
CA PRO A 408 9.04 37.19 20.16
C PRO A 408 9.00 38.67 19.79
N LYS A 409 8.84 38.96 18.49
CA LYS A 409 8.81 40.33 17.97
C LYS A 409 7.67 41.12 18.64
N GLY A 410 8.00 42.01 19.57
CA GLY A 410 7.03 42.82 20.33
C GLY A 410 6.93 42.50 21.83
N GLU A 411 7.66 41.49 22.34
CA GLU A 411 7.73 41.20 23.78
C GLU A 411 9.00 41.79 24.42
N ALA A 412 8.88 42.23 25.68
CA ALA A 412 10.03 42.72 26.44
C ALA A 412 11.02 41.56 26.64
N PRO A 413 12.34 41.82 26.63
CA PRO A 413 13.33 40.78 26.89
C PRO A 413 13.09 40.19 28.28
N ALA A 414 12.66 38.92 28.32
CA ALA A 414 12.60 38.20 29.59
C ALA A 414 14.02 38.07 30.17
N ALA A 415 14.11 37.96 31.50
CA ALA A 415 15.39 37.82 32.18
C ALA A 415 16.23 36.66 31.57
N PRO A 416 17.56 36.78 31.51
CA PRO A 416 18.44 35.71 31.03
C PRO A 416 18.08 34.38 31.67
N GLY A 417 17.77 33.39 30.83
CA GLY A 417 17.32 32.09 31.28
C GLY A 417 15.91 32.10 31.87
N ALA A 418 14.93 32.86 31.37
CA ALA A 418 13.53 32.79 31.81
C ALA A 418 12.65 31.83 30.98
N TYR A 419 13.09 31.44 29.79
CA TYR A 419 12.34 30.51 28.94
C TYR A 419 12.64 29.07 29.35
N ALA A 420 11.61 28.24 29.49
CA ALA A 420 11.80 26.80 29.49
C ALA A 420 11.88 26.35 28.03
N LEU A 421 12.83 25.46 27.73
CA LEU A 421 13.01 24.90 26.39
C LEU A 421 12.39 23.51 26.33
N PHE A 422 11.75 23.22 25.20
CA PHE A 422 11.34 21.88 24.82
C PHE A 422 12.25 21.34 23.74
N LEU A 423 12.55 20.04 23.82
CA LEU A 423 13.33 19.30 22.85
C LEU A 423 12.56 18.05 22.46
N ALA A 424 12.19 17.95 21.19
CA ALA A 424 11.75 16.69 20.61
C ALA A 424 12.97 15.98 20.00
N ALA A 425 13.04 14.67 20.19
CA ALA A 425 14.08 13.83 19.62
C ALA A 425 13.46 12.68 18.83
N SER A 426 14.10 12.36 17.72
CA SER A 426 13.90 11.20 16.86
C SER A 426 15.28 10.76 16.37
N THR A 427 16.00 9.91 17.11
CA THR A 427 17.40 9.57 16.77
C THR A 427 17.77 8.15 17.16
N ASP A 428 18.47 7.46 16.26
CA ASP A 428 19.05 6.13 16.45
C ASP A 428 20.42 6.18 17.15
N LYS A 429 21.01 7.37 17.27
CA LYS A 429 22.34 7.57 17.87
C LYS A 429 22.27 7.54 19.39
N ARG A 430 23.16 6.76 19.99
CA ARG A 430 23.29 6.58 21.45
C ARG A 430 23.58 7.84 22.28
N SER A 431 23.88 8.99 21.68
CA SER A 431 25.04 9.71 22.21
C SER A 431 24.78 10.82 23.23
N LEU A 432 23.64 11.52 23.29
CA LEU A 432 23.62 12.79 24.07
C LEU A 432 22.33 13.10 24.83
N LEU A 433 21.25 12.34 24.58
CA LEU A 433 20.01 12.42 25.35
C LEU A 433 19.81 11.18 26.20
N ASP A 434 20.88 10.48 26.55
CA ASP A 434 20.84 9.47 27.60
C ASP A 434 20.63 10.21 28.93
N VAL A 435 19.39 10.66 29.12
CA VAL A 435 18.90 11.38 30.27
C VAL A 435 18.43 10.26 31.18
N PRO A 436 19.25 9.78 32.13
CA PRO A 436 18.79 8.76 33.07
C PRO A 436 17.48 9.22 33.70
N ASP A 437 16.59 8.29 34.09
CA ASP A 437 15.28 8.62 34.71
C ASP A 437 15.39 9.64 35.88
N LYS A 438 16.58 9.73 36.46
CA LYS A 438 16.98 10.60 37.58
C LYS A 438 17.76 11.85 37.19
N ALA A 439 17.93 12.18 35.91
CA ALA A 439 18.56 13.44 35.52
C ALA A 439 17.74 14.58 36.15
N PRO A 440 18.33 15.37 37.07
CA PRO A 440 17.56 16.37 37.82
C PRO A 440 17.14 17.55 36.94
N ASP A 441 17.85 17.75 35.82
CA ASP A 441 17.86 19.02 35.08
C ASP A 441 17.08 18.96 33.76
N THR A 442 16.61 17.76 33.37
CA THR A 442 15.77 17.52 32.18
C THR A 442 14.72 16.45 32.49
N LEU A 443 13.50 16.65 32.01
CA LEU A 443 12.40 15.70 32.16
C LEU A 443 11.87 15.28 30.79
N CYS A 444 11.93 14.00 30.44
CA CYS A 444 11.49 13.47 29.15
C CYS A 444 10.30 12.51 29.27
N ARG A 445 9.39 12.55 28.29
CA ARG A 445 8.34 11.53 28.11
C ARG A 445 8.26 11.04 26.65
N PRO A 446 8.35 9.72 26.41
CA PRO A 446 8.91 8.72 27.33
C PRO A 446 10.36 9.07 27.74
N PRO A 447 10.93 8.44 28.77
CA PRO A 447 12.35 8.60 29.09
C PRO A 447 13.21 8.26 27.88
N VAL A 448 14.01 9.22 27.42
CA VAL A 448 14.95 9.01 26.31
C VAL A 448 16.19 8.36 26.90
N HIS A 449 16.46 7.12 26.50
CA HIS A 449 17.62 6.33 26.89
C HIS A 449 18.18 5.63 25.66
N ILE A 450 19.37 5.01 25.78
CA ILE A 450 19.94 4.18 24.71
C ILE A 450 18.90 3.19 24.17
N GLY A 451 18.48 3.39 22.91
CA GLY A 451 17.51 2.54 22.21
C GLY A 451 16.06 3.05 22.19
N VAL A 452 15.71 4.12 22.92
CA VAL A 452 14.43 4.82 22.76
C VAL A 452 14.65 6.13 22.03
N ALA A 453 14.42 6.07 20.72
CA ALA A 453 14.74 7.13 19.78
C ALA A 453 13.78 8.34 19.82
N HIS A 454 12.58 8.21 20.41
CA HIS A 454 11.51 9.20 20.28
C HIS A 454 10.98 9.69 21.63
N GLY A 455 11.07 10.99 21.88
CA GLY A 455 10.55 11.59 23.11
C GLY A 455 10.51 13.11 23.10
N LEU A 456 9.72 13.66 24.03
CA LEU A 456 9.62 15.09 24.28
C LEU A 456 10.20 15.40 25.66
N CYS A 457 11.24 16.22 25.66
CA CYS A 457 11.96 16.66 26.86
C CYS A 457 11.64 18.12 27.18
N LEU A 458 11.53 18.39 28.48
CA LEU A 458 11.37 19.71 29.07
C LEU A 458 12.61 20.01 29.93
N GLU A 459 13.19 21.17 29.68
CA GLU A 459 14.26 21.72 30.50
C GLU A 459 13.74 22.13 31.89
N THR A 460 14.32 21.59 32.96
CA THR A 460 13.91 21.93 34.34
C THR A 460 14.77 23.03 34.97
N ARG A 461 15.98 23.28 34.44
CA ARG A 461 16.89 24.38 34.79
C ARG A 461 17.47 25.08 33.55
N PRO A 462 17.67 26.41 33.55
CA PRO A 462 18.24 27.11 32.40
C PRO A 462 19.57 26.54 31.93
N GLY A 463 19.68 26.27 30.63
CA GLY A 463 20.88 25.74 30.02
C GLY A 463 21.11 24.24 30.25
N ALA A 464 20.19 23.52 30.90
CA ALA A 464 20.35 22.09 31.17
C ALA A 464 20.33 21.23 29.90
N LEU A 465 19.69 21.72 28.85
CA LEU A 465 19.72 21.08 27.54
C LEU A 465 21.04 21.40 26.78
N GLY A 466 21.84 22.37 27.22
CA GLY A 466 23.12 22.71 26.60
C GLY A 466 23.03 23.55 25.32
N ASP A 467 24.13 23.61 24.58
CA ASP A 467 24.23 24.36 23.32
C ASP A 467 23.46 23.64 22.19
N PRO A 468 22.61 24.32 21.39
CA PRO A 468 22.06 23.78 20.15
C PRO A 468 23.02 22.94 19.30
N GLY A 469 24.29 23.36 19.20
CA GLY A 469 25.29 22.66 18.38
C GLY A 469 25.71 21.30 18.91
N SER A 470 25.36 20.97 20.16
CA SER A 470 25.68 19.67 20.76
C SER A 470 24.61 18.61 20.53
N PHE A 471 23.43 18.91 20.00
CA PHE A 471 22.42 17.86 19.81
C PHE A 471 22.72 16.94 18.63
N PRO A 472 22.39 15.65 18.73
CA PRO A 472 22.48 14.75 17.60
C PRO A 472 21.50 15.19 16.49
N PRO A 473 21.78 14.81 15.23
CA PRO A 473 20.80 14.95 14.16
C PRO A 473 19.50 14.24 14.54
N GLY A 474 18.36 14.82 14.16
CA GLY A 474 17.06 14.31 14.56
C GLY A 474 16.45 14.97 15.79
N THR A 475 16.84 16.19 16.10
CA THR A 475 16.28 16.94 17.22
C THR A 475 15.67 18.24 16.75
N ALA A 476 14.59 18.66 17.41
CA ALA A 476 13.93 19.94 17.17
C ALA A 476 13.64 20.61 18.52
N ARG A 477 13.69 21.94 18.54
CA ARG A 477 13.51 22.72 19.78
C ARG A 477 12.34 23.67 19.66
N ALA A 478 11.69 23.94 20.79
CA ALA A 478 10.66 24.97 20.88
C ALA A 478 10.78 25.76 22.18
N LYS A 479 10.38 27.04 22.14
CA LYS A 479 10.20 27.85 23.35
C LYS A 479 8.92 27.42 24.07
N ARG A 480 8.92 27.49 25.40
CA ARG A 480 7.68 27.36 26.18
C ARG A 480 6.67 28.41 25.74
N PRO A 481 5.46 28.01 25.33
CA PRO A 481 4.44 28.97 24.95
C PRO A 481 3.88 29.67 26.20
N SER A 482 3.38 30.89 26.01
CA SER A 482 2.84 31.72 27.10
C SER A 482 1.69 31.06 27.85
N TRP A 483 0.86 30.28 27.13
CA TRP A 483 -0.31 29.58 27.69
C TRP A 483 0.03 28.42 28.64
N LEU A 484 1.28 27.96 28.68
CA LEU A 484 1.69 26.82 29.49
C LEU A 484 2.38 27.30 30.79
N PRO A 485 1.64 27.42 31.91
CA PRO A 485 2.20 27.90 33.17
C PRO A 485 3.04 26.78 33.81
N VAL A 486 4.33 26.71 33.47
CA VAL A 486 5.30 25.83 34.14
C VAL A 486 6.16 26.62 35.10
N VAL A 487 6.22 26.20 36.37
CA VAL A 487 7.15 26.72 37.39
C VAL A 487 8.37 25.82 37.48
N ARG A 488 9.55 26.42 37.51
CA ARG A 488 10.81 25.68 37.66
C ARG A 488 10.96 25.09 39.04
N GLY A 489 11.65 23.95 39.12
CA GLY A 489 11.86 23.22 40.37
C GLY A 489 10.63 22.47 40.89
N ASN A 490 9.45 22.65 40.28
CA ASN A 490 8.27 21.85 40.59
C ASN A 490 8.11 20.70 39.59
N ARG A 491 8.79 19.57 39.88
CA ARG A 491 8.79 18.40 39.01
C ARG A 491 7.38 17.85 38.73
N ALA A 492 6.51 17.82 39.74
CA ALA A 492 5.14 17.30 39.58
C ALA A 492 4.33 18.13 38.58
N GLN A 493 4.48 19.45 38.60
CA GLN A 493 3.86 20.32 37.61
C GLN A 493 4.46 20.13 36.20
N GLN A 494 5.78 19.99 36.11
CA GLN A 494 6.48 19.74 34.84
C GLN A 494 6.05 18.42 34.18
N GLU A 495 5.87 17.36 34.98
CA GLU A 495 5.32 16.09 34.51
C GLU A 495 3.90 16.25 33.97
N ARG A 496 3.04 17.02 34.67
CA ARG A 496 1.70 17.34 34.17
C ARG A 496 1.69 18.20 32.92
N ALA A 497 2.68 19.08 32.73
CA ALA A 497 2.81 19.85 31.50
C ALA A 497 3.09 18.93 30.30
N LEU A 498 3.95 17.91 30.46
CA LEU A 498 4.19 16.90 29.42
C LEU A 498 2.93 16.07 29.12
N ASP A 499 2.12 15.74 30.13
CA ASP A 499 0.83 15.06 29.93
C ASP A 499 -0.14 15.91 29.08
N VAL A 500 -0.18 17.22 29.32
CA VAL A 500 -1.03 18.15 28.54
C VAL A 500 -0.54 18.25 27.08
N LEU A 501 0.77 18.19 26.84
CA LEU A 501 1.32 18.21 25.48
C LEU A 501 1.05 16.89 24.74
N ALA A 502 1.10 15.75 25.42
CA ALA A 502 0.63 14.48 24.87
C ALA A 502 -0.87 14.50 24.53
N PHE A 503 -1.67 15.08 25.43
CA PHE A 503 -3.09 15.28 25.20
C PHE A 503 -3.34 16.20 23.99
N ALA A 504 -2.55 17.27 23.81
CA ALA A 504 -2.65 18.16 22.66
C ALA A 504 -2.46 17.42 21.32
N ARG A 505 -1.49 16.50 21.25
CA ARG A 505 -1.27 15.66 20.06
C ARG A 505 -2.47 14.77 19.75
N ARG A 506 -3.06 14.13 20.77
CA ARG A 506 -4.30 13.35 20.63
C ARG A 506 -5.45 14.19 20.07
N MET A 507 -5.62 15.41 20.60
CA MET A 507 -6.65 16.34 20.15
C MET A 507 -6.44 16.77 18.70
N ALA A 508 -5.19 17.00 18.29
CA ALA A 508 -4.83 17.38 16.93
C ALA A 508 -5.22 16.30 15.89
N VAL A 509 -4.97 15.02 16.18
CA VAL A 509 -5.42 13.91 15.30
C VAL A 509 -6.94 13.81 15.24
N SER A 510 -7.62 14.13 16.35
CA SER A 510 -9.10 14.16 16.40
C SER A 510 -9.71 15.40 15.72
N GLY A 511 -8.89 16.22 15.06
CA GLY A 511 -9.29 17.39 14.29
C GLY A 511 -9.49 18.65 15.11
N PHE A 512 -9.08 18.67 16.38
CA PHE A 512 -9.21 19.86 17.21
C PHE A 512 -7.96 20.74 17.14
N GLU A 513 -8.18 22.05 17.08
CA GLU A 513 -7.13 23.06 17.10
C GLU A 513 -7.01 23.70 18.49
N LEU A 514 -5.77 23.89 18.94
CA LEU A 514 -5.47 24.54 20.20
C LEU A 514 -5.73 26.06 20.09
N THR A 515 -6.74 26.55 20.82
CA THR A 515 -7.08 27.97 20.94
C THR A 515 -6.89 28.42 22.39
N SER A 516 -5.83 29.19 22.65
CA SER A 516 -5.37 29.38 24.03
C SER A 516 -5.84 30.66 24.74
N LEU A 517 -6.57 31.60 24.12
CA LEU A 517 -6.63 32.97 24.70
C LEU A 517 -7.93 33.76 24.52
N THR A 518 -8.98 33.22 23.88
CA THR A 518 -10.17 34.04 23.57
C THR A 518 -11.48 33.25 23.59
N GLY A 519 -12.60 33.94 23.85
CA GLY A 519 -13.94 33.36 23.70
C GLY A 519 -14.49 32.62 24.92
N PHE A 520 -13.96 32.89 26.12
CA PHE A 520 -14.53 32.40 27.37
C PHE A 520 -14.49 33.49 28.47
N VAL A 521 -15.34 33.33 29.48
CA VAL A 521 -15.37 34.13 30.70
C VAL A 521 -15.17 33.18 31.88
N GLU A 522 -14.24 33.49 32.76
CA GLU A 522 -14.03 32.69 33.97
C GLU A 522 -15.14 32.99 34.99
N ILE A 523 -15.77 31.92 35.50
CA ILE A 523 -16.85 31.99 36.48
C ILE A 523 -16.45 31.25 37.77
N PRO A 524 -17.12 31.45 38.91
CA PRO A 524 -16.83 30.69 40.11
C PRO A 524 -16.90 29.17 39.85
N GLY A 525 -15.76 28.49 40.03
CA GLY A 525 -15.66 27.03 39.86
C GLY A 525 -15.45 26.53 38.42
N GLY A 526 -15.29 27.40 37.43
CA GLY A 526 -15.07 26.97 36.05
C GLY A 526 -15.07 28.11 35.03
N ILE A 527 -15.63 27.87 33.85
CA ILE A 527 -15.66 28.84 32.75
C ILE A 527 -17.01 28.82 32.03
N GLU A 528 -17.35 29.93 31.38
CA GLU A 528 -18.44 30.04 30.42
C GLU A 528 -17.85 30.30 29.04
N VAL A 529 -18.10 29.41 28.09
CA VAL A 529 -17.55 29.47 26.73
C VAL A 529 -18.65 29.79 25.75
N THR A 530 -18.40 30.74 24.83
CA THR A 530 -19.35 31.10 23.78
C THR A 530 -18.95 30.47 22.44
N GLY A 531 -19.93 29.88 21.75
CA GLY A 531 -19.77 29.24 20.45
C GLY A 531 -19.55 30.23 19.32
N ARG A 532 -18.65 29.89 18.40
CA ARG A 532 -18.33 30.68 17.20
C ARG A 532 -18.92 30.01 15.96
N SER A 533 -19.05 30.78 14.89
CA SER A 533 -19.43 30.21 13.59
C SER A 533 -18.31 29.27 13.11
N GLY A 534 -18.66 28.04 12.76
CA GLY A 534 -17.73 27.04 12.22
C GLY A 534 -17.10 26.11 13.26
N GLU A 535 -17.10 26.48 14.54
CA GLU A 535 -16.62 25.66 15.66
C GLU A 535 -17.85 25.09 16.40
N LYS A 536 -18.02 23.77 16.36
CA LYS A 536 -19.19 23.10 16.94
C LYS A 536 -18.88 22.37 18.23
N GLU A 537 -17.62 22.05 18.47
CA GLU A 537 -17.22 21.19 19.58
C GLU A 537 -15.99 21.76 20.28
N ILE A 538 -15.95 21.62 21.60
CA ILE A 538 -14.82 22.02 22.41
C ILE A 538 -14.38 20.94 23.39
N VAL A 539 -13.10 20.99 23.73
CA VAL A 539 -12.54 20.33 24.91
C VAL A 539 -11.75 21.36 25.70
N ALA A 540 -11.87 21.36 27.01
CA ALA A 540 -11.37 22.46 27.84
C ALA A 540 -10.63 21.97 29.08
N LEU A 541 -9.53 22.63 29.40
CA LEU A 541 -8.73 22.41 30.61
C LEU A 541 -8.39 23.76 31.26
N VAL A 542 -8.23 23.76 32.58
CA VAL A 542 -7.53 24.85 33.29
C VAL A 542 -6.21 24.31 33.82
N LEU A 543 -5.13 25.01 33.53
CA LEU A 543 -3.81 24.77 34.10
C LEU A 543 -3.57 25.70 35.29
N SER A 544 -2.87 25.22 36.31
CA SER A 544 -2.57 25.98 37.53
C SER A 544 -1.15 25.72 38.01
N GLN A 545 -0.61 26.68 38.76
CA GLN A 545 0.64 26.52 39.51
C GLN A 545 0.49 25.71 40.81
N SER A 546 -0.75 25.42 41.23
CA SER A 546 -1.06 24.64 42.43
C SER A 546 -1.64 23.26 42.09
N PRO A 547 -1.36 22.21 42.89
CA PRO A 547 -1.95 20.88 42.70
C PRO A 547 -3.49 20.93 42.57
N PRO A 548 -4.10 20.07 41.73
CA PRO A 548 -3.50 19.02 40.89
C PRO A 548 -2.82 19.49 39.59
N TYR A 549 -2.59 20.79 39.40
CA TYR A 549 -1.97 21.45 38.23
C TYR A 549 -2.79 21.43 36.93
N VAL A 550 -3.60 20.40 36.70
CA VAL A 550 -4.51 20.29 35.55
C VAL A 550 -5.91 20.03 36.07
N TYR A 551 -6.87 20.81 35.55
CA TYR A 551 -8.27 20.76 35.92
C TYR A 551 -9.11 20.53 34.66
N PRO A 552 -9.53 19.29 34.40
CA PRO A 552 -10.47 18.99 33.34
C PRO A 552 -11.79 19.75 33.54
N LEU A 553 -12.26 20.39 32.47
CA LEU A 553 -13.54 21.08 32.45
C LEU A 553 -14.60 20.20 31.80
N THR A 554 -15.80 20.20 32.37
CA THR A 554 -16.90 19.33 31.93
C THR A 554 -18.25 20.01 32.17
N ASP A 555 -19.24 19.69 31.35
CA ASP A 555 -20.66 19.96 31.59
C ASP A 555 -21.38 18.72 32.16
N GLY A 556 -20.69 17.58 32.26
CA GLY A 556 -21.22 16.28 32.68
C GLY A 556 -20.29 15.55 33.67
N PRO A 557 -19.96 14.27 33.41
CA PRO A 557 -19.12 13.48 34.30
C PRO A 557 -17.67 13.98 34.32
N ALA A 558 -16.96 13.65 35.40
CA ALA A 558 -15.54 13.91 35.51
C ALA A 558 -14.75 13.05 34.52
N TRP A 559 -13.66 13.59 33.97
CA TRP A 559 -12.78 12.90 33.03
C TRP A 559 -11.31 13.22 33.32
N THR A 560 -10.38 12.50 32.70
CA THR A 560 -8.93 12.66 32.90
C THR A 560 -8.19 12.64 31.57
N LEU A 561 -6.96 13.16 31.53
CA LEU A 561 -6.14 13.20 30.31
C LEU A 561 -5.84 11.81 29.71
N SER A 562 -5.85 10.76 30.53
CA SER A 562 -5.58 9.38 30.11
C SER A 562 -6.84 8.65 29.61
N GLY A 563 -8.03 9.13 29.97
CA GLY A 563 -9.31 8.57 29.54
C GLY A 563 -9.85 9.27 28.29
N ASP A 564 -11.08 8.96 27.90
CA ASP A 564 -11.72 9.66 26.79
C ASP A 564 -12.08 11.10 27.18
N PRO A 565 -11.73 12.09 26.35
CA PRO A 565 -12.02 13.48 26.65
C PRO A 565 -13.51 13.74 26.54
N GLN A 566 -14.03 14.59 27.43
CA GLN A 566 -15.39 15.10 27.32
C GLN A 566 -15.45 16.13 26.19
N VAL A 567 -16.01 15.72 25.04
CA VAL A 567 -16.30 16.62 23.92
C VAL A 567 -17.63 17.31 24.16
N ILE A 568 -17.60 18.64 24.32
CA ILE A 568 -18.76 19.46 24.61
C ILE A 568 -19.28 20.09 23.31
N GLN A 569 -20.58 19.93 23.06
CA GLN A 569 -21.25 20.59 21.93
C GLN A 569 -21.44 22.08 22.24
N LEU A 570 -20.99 22.93 21.32
CA LEU A 570 -21.01 24.38 21.46
C LEU A 570 -21.60 25.04 20.19
N PRO A 571 -22.94 25.11 20.07
CA PRO A 571 -23.59 25.76 18.94
C PRO A 571 -23.23 27.25 18.85
N ALA A 572 -23.11 27.75 17.62
CA ALA A 572 -22.79 29.16 17.37
C ALA A 572 -23.76 30.12 18.10
N GLY A 573 -23.20 31.12 18.78
CA GLY A 573 -23.95 32.15 19.51
C GLY A 573 -24.55 31.68 20.84
N LYS A 574 -24.39 30.41 21.23
CA LYS A 574 -24.78 29.91 22.55
C LYS A 574 -23.58 29.88 23.48
N SER A 575 -23.85 30.05 24.78
CA SER A 575 -22.85 29.90 25.84
C SER A 575 -23.11 28.64 26.64
N VAL A 576 -22.04 27.91 26.98
CA VAL A 576 -22.07 26.70 27.82
C VAL A 576 -21.20 26.93 29.04
N LYS A 577 -21.72 26.59 30.21
CA LYS A 577 -21.00 26.67 31.48
C LYS A 577 -20.35 25.34 31.77
N LEU A 578 -19.04 25.37 31.96
CA LEU A 578 -18.21 24.22 32.30
C LEU A 578 -17.71 24.37 33.72
N LYS A 579 -17.74 23.29 34.49
CA LYS A 579 -17.17 23.22 35.84
C LYS A 579 -15.85 22.46 35.81
N ALA A 580 -14.92 22.86 36.65
CA ALA A 580 -13.70 22.10 36.89
C ALA A 580 -13.98 20.94 37.85
N VAL A 581 -13.44 19.77 37.52
CA VAL A 581 -13.45 18.62 38.44
C VAL A 581 -12.02 18.08 38.57
N PRO A 582 -11.35 18.24 39.73
CA PRO A 582 -11.85 18.84 40.99
C PRO A 582 -12.08 20.37 40.90
N PRO A 583 -12.72 21.00 41.90
CA PRO A 583 -12.92 22.45 41.92
C PRO A 583 -11.60 23.23 41.83
N LEU A 584 -11.61 24.37 41.14
CA LEU A 584 -10.43 25.20 40.94
C LEU A 584 -9.83 25.67 42.28
N LEU A 585 -8.53 25.45 42.46
CA LEU A 585 -7.75 25.98 43.60
C LEU A 585 -6.73 27.03 43.13
N GLY A 586 -6.36 27.93 44.05
CA GLY A 586 -5.38 28.99 43.82
C GLY A 586 -5.96 30.27 43.21
N PRO A 587 -5.15 31.35 43.15
CA PRO A 587 -5.57 32.64 42.62
C PRO A 587 -5.76 32.59 41.09
N ARG A 588 -6.66 33.42 40.57
CA ARG A 588 -6.89 33.55 39.12
C ARG A 588 -5.64 33.87 38.32
N SER A 589 -4.76 34.70 38.87
CA SER A 589 -3.50 35.14 38.24
C SER A 589 -2.47 34.02 38.04
N SER A 590 -2.66 32.84 38.64
CA SER A 590 -1.77 31.69 38.46
C SER A 590 -2.39 30.57 37.62
N ARG A 591 -3.52 30.85 36.95
CA ARG A 591 -4.26 29.89 36.13
C ARG A 591 -4.28 30.31 34.67
N GLU A 592 -4.26 29.32 33.79
CA GLU A 592 -4.48 29.51 32.35
C GLU A 592 -5.55 28.56 31.86
N THR A 593 -6.45 29.04 31.00
CA THR A 593 -7.50 28.21 30.42
C THR A 593 -7.16 27.87 28.98
N ILE A 594 -7.25 26.60 28.63
CA ILE A 594 -6.97 26.08 27.31
C ILE A 594 -8.25 25.51 26.71
N LEU A 595 -8.53 25.89 25.46
CA LEU A 595 -9.65 25.36 24.68
C LEU A 595 -9.13 24.73 23.39
N TRP A 596 -9.48 23.48 23.16
CA TRP A 596 -9.40 22.85 21.85
C TRP A 596 -10.74 22.97 21.15
N ARG A 597 -10.76 23.35 19.88
CA ARG A 597 -11.99 23.59 19.11
C ARG A 597 -11.97 22.89 17.76
N ARG A 598 -13.13 22.41 17.30
CA ARG A 598 -13.33 21.92 15.93
C ARG A 598 -14.72 22.25 15.39
#